data_AF-A0A838SMV0-F1
#
_entry.id   AF-A0A838SMV0-F1
#
_cell.length_a   1.000
_cell.length_b   1.000
_cell.length_c   1.000
_cell.angle_alpha   90.00
_cell.angle_beta   90.00
_cell.angle_gamma   90.00
#
_symmetry.space_group_name_H-M   'P 1'
#
loop_
_entity.id
_entity.type
_entity.pdbx_description
1 polymer ?
#
loop_
_entity_poly.entity_id
_entity_poly.type
_entity_poly.pdbx_seq_one_letter_code
_entity_poly.pdbx_strand_id
1 'polypeptide(L)'
;MAQQHHRITAAGGRVVAVVIDPPERNAAMVDKLGLPFPILSDPDGAAAIRPYDVWDDEGSMAKPAVVVVRPDGTEVFRQVGGDFADRLTEEELIDRLQELSLPATAQEPPRPGDSAPGPKAVQLATLPAYYRGAKFAVTAVKGRVPEAQDTAQRLLEEYKRYLAALDWHQERR
;
A
#
# COMPACT_ATOMS: atom_id res chain seq x y z
N MET A 1 10.10 6.54 4.77
CA MET A 1 9.66 7.91 5.08
C MET A 1 8.71 8.01 6.29
N ALA A 2 7.85 7.01 6.55
CA ALA A 2 6.86 7.11 7.63
C ALA A 2 7.45 6.99 9.04
N GLN A 3 8.46 6.14 9.22
CA GLN A 3 9.06 5.88 10.54
C GLN A 3 9.86 7.08 11.05
N GLN A 4 10.61 7.73 10.16
CA GLN A 4 11.44 8.89 10.48
C GLN A 4 10.77 10.24 10.11
N HIS A 5 9.45 10.27 9.92
CA HIS A 5 8.73 11.48 9.46
C HIS A 5 9.00 12.71 10.33
N HIS A 6 9.03 12.54 11.65
CA HIS A 6 9.33 13.63 12.60
C HIS A 6 10.74 14.24 12.39
N ARG A 7 11.74 13.43 12.03
CA ARG A 7 13.09 13.92 11.73
C ARG A 7 13.16 14.60 10.38
N ILE A 8 12.41 14.10 9.40
CA ILE A 8 12.26 14.75 8.09
C ILE A 8 11.67 16.16 8.28
N THR A 9 10.60 16.29 9.08
CA THR A 9 10.00 17.60 9.37
C THR A 9 10.91 18.50 10.21
N ALA A 10 11.68 17.94 11.16
CA ALA A 10 12.68 18.68 11.91
C ALA A 10 13.82 19.21 11.02
N ALA A 11 14.17 18.50 9.95
CA ALA A 11 15.11 18.93 8.92
C ALA A 11 14.49 19.88 7.87
N GLY A 12 13.26 20.36 8.09
CA GLY A 12 12.56 21.31 7.21
C GLY A 12 11.85 20.67 6.00
N GLY A 13 11.81 19.33 5.92
CA GLY A 13 11.15 18.60 4.84
C GLY A 13 9.66 18.32 5.10
N ARG A 14 8.86 18.35 4.03
CA ARG A 14 7.50 17.78 4.01
C ARG A 14 7.47 16.65 3.00
N VAL A 15 6.74 15.58 3.32
CA VAL A 15 6.69 14.38 2.45
C VAL A 15 5.36 14.34 1.73
N VAL A 16 5.39 13.97 0.46
CA VAL A 16 4.21 13.58 -0.31
C VAL A 16 4.60 12.40 -1.16
N ALA A 17 3.79 11.35 -1.16
CA ALA A 17 3.96 10.25 -2.12
C ALA A 17 3.08 10.53 -3.35
N VAL A 18 3.56 10.19 -4.54
CA VAL A 18 2.79 10.32 -5.79
C VAL A 18 2.78 8.96 -6.48
N VAL A 19 1.59 8.48 -6.85
CA VAL A 19 1.38 7.16 -7.47
C VAL A 19 0.30 7.23 -8.54
N ILE A 20 0.27 6.25 -9.44
CA ILE A 20 -0.78 6.13 -10.46
C ILE A 20 -2.11 5.58 -9.92
N ASP A 21 -2.10 5.04 -8.69
CA ASP A 21 -3.28 4.46 -8.07
C ASP A 21 -4.37 5.52 -7.81
N PRO A 22 -5.66 5.17 -7.93
CA PRO A 22 -6.76 6.11 -7.76
C PRO A 22 -6.91 6.57 -6.29
N PRO A 23 -7.51 7.75 -6.04
CA PRO A 23 -7.61 8.35 -4.71
C PRO A 23 -8.21 7.43 -3.63
N GLU A 24 -9.20 6.60 -3.98
CA GLU A 24 -9.88 5.72 -3.03
C GLU A 24 -8.96 4.60 -2.52
N ARG A 25 -8.07 4.11 -3.39
CA ARG A 25 -7.06 3.11 -3.02
C ARG A 25 -5.95 3.74 -2.17
N ASN A 26 -5.56 4.96 -2.50
CA ASN A 26 -4.59 5.73 -1.73
C ASN A 26 -5.12 6.07 -0.34
N ALA A 27 -6.40 6.45 -0.22
CA ALA A 27 -7.07 6.68 1.05
C ALA A 27 -7.08 5.42 1.92
N ALA A 28 -7.41 4.27 1.34
CA ALA A 28 -7.37 2.99 2.05
C ALA A 28 -5.96 2.64 2.54
N MET A 29 -4.90 3.00 1.79
CA MET A 29 -3.52 2.79 2.20
C MET A 29 -3.11 3.71 3.36
N VAL A 30 -3.46 5.00 3.26
CA VAL A 30 -3.17 6.00 4.30
C VAL A 30 -3.84 5.59 5.62
N ASP A 31 -5.11 5.23 5.58
CA ASP A 31 -5.87 4.79 6.75
C ASP A 31 -5.29 3.50 7.35
N LYS A 32 -5.09 2.48 6.51
CA LYS A 32 -4.59 1.17 6.93
C LYS A 32 -3.20 1.22 7.58
N LEU A 33 -2.30 2.06 7.06
CA LEU A 33 -0.92 2.15 7.53
C LEU A 33 -0.66 3.32 8.48
N GLY A 34 -1.66 4.18 8.74
CA GLY A 34 -1.51 5.37 9.57
C GLY A 34 -0.43 6.32 9.04
N LEU A 35 -0.36 6.53 7.72
CA LEU A 35 0.72 7.31 7.11
C LEU A 35 0.65 8.78 7.55
N PRO A 36 1.77 9.40 7.98
CA PRO A 36 1.77 10.77 8.46
C PRO A 36 1.82 11.82 7.33
N PHE A 37 1.74 11.39 6.07
CA PHE A 37 1.79 12.23 4.89
C PHE A 37 0.83 11.72 3.80
N PRO A 38 0.34 12.60 2.91
CA PRO A 38 -0.59 12.22 1.87
C PRO A 38 0.06 11.38 0.77
N ILE A 39 -0.78 10.58 0.11
CA ILE A 39 -0.51 9.96 -1.18
C ILE A 39 -1.39 10.65 -2.23
N LEU A 40 -0.78 11.25 -3.24
CA LEU A 40 -1.46 11.88 -4.38
C LEU A 40 -1.57 10.91 -5.55
N SER A 41 -2.66 11.04 -6.30
CA SER A 41 -2.93 10.27 -7.50
C SER A 41 -2.50 11.05 -8.74
N ASP A 42 -1.74 10.40 -9.62
CA ASP A 42 -1.33 10.89 -10.95
C ASP A 42 -1.53 9.77 -11.99
N PRO A 43 -2.79 9.44 -12.34
CA PRO A 43 -3.14 8.17 -13.02
C PRO A 43 -2.47 7.96 -14.38
N ASP A 44 -2.24 9.03 -15.14
CA ASP A 44 -1.58 9.01 -16.45
C ASP A 44 -0.11 9.46 -16.37
N GLY A 45 0.35 9.83 -15.17
CA GLY A 45 1.66 10.39 -14.91
C GLY A 45 1.86 11.81 -15.44
N ALA A 46 0.83 12.47 -15.98
CA ALA A 46 0.99 13.74 -16.68
C ALA A 46 1.26 14.91 -15.72
N ALA A 47 0.76 14.84 -14.48
CA ALA A 47 0.84 15.96 -13.54
C ALA A 47 2.21 16.06 -12.85
N ALA A 48 2.85 14.94 -12.55
CA ALA A 48 4.12 14.93 -11.81
C ALA A 48 5.10 13.86 -12.31
N ILE A 49 4.68 12.61 -12.48
CA ILE A 49 5.60 11.48 -12.73
C ILE A 49 6.39 11.66 -14.02
N ARG A 50 5.74 12.02 -15.13
CA ARG A 50 6.38 12.29 -16.42
C ARG A 50 7.16 13.61 -16.42
N PRO A 51 6.64 14.75 -15.90
CA PRO A 51 7.43 15.97 -15.73
C PRO A 51 8.75 15.78 -14.97
N TYR A 52 8.77 14.90 -13.97
CA TYR A 52 9.98 14.54 -13.23
C TYR A 52 10.80 13.42 -13.90
N ASP A 53 10.49 13.02 -15.13
CA ASP A 53 11.23 11.99 -15.89
C ASP A 53 11.41 10.67 -15.11
N VAL A 54 10.39 10.29 -14.32
CA VAL A 54 10.37 9.06 -13.50
C VAL A 54 9.29 8.09 -13.95
N TRP A 55 8.84 8.19 -15.20
CA TRP A 55 7.94 7.21 -15.80
C TRP A 55 8.70 5.96 -16.27
N ASP A 56 8.11 4.79 -16.04
CA ASP A 56 8.52 3.50 -16.59
C ASP A 56 7.52 3.08 -17.67
N ASP A 57 7.95 3.10 -18.93
CA ASP A 57 7.12 2.70 -20.06
C ASP A 57 6.78 1.21 -20.06
N GLU A 58 7.68 0.35 -19.57
CA GLU A 58 7.45 -1.09 -19.52
C GLU A 58 6.46 -1.43 -18.41
N GLY A 59 6.68 -0.88 -17.22
CA GLY A 59 5.78 -1.03 -16.08
C GLY A 59 4.47 -0.25 -16.19
N SER A 60 4.38 0.72 -17.11
CA SER A 60 3.29 1.70 -17.21
C SER A 60 2.98 2.37 -15.86
N MET A 61 4.03 2.73 -15.12
CA MET A 61 3.93 3.29 -13.76
C MET A 61 5.15 4.16 -13.42
N ALA A 62 5.17 4.76 -12.22
CA ALA A 62 6.36 5.47 -11.74
C ALA A 62 7.49 4.50 -11.38
N LYS A 63 8.71 4.85 -11.77
CA LYS A 63 9.94 4.29 -11.18
C LYS A 63 10.02 4.68 -9.70
N PRO A 64 10.61 3.84 -8.82
CA PRO A 64 10.95 4.27 -7.48
C PRO A 64 11.87 5.49 -7.54
N ALA A 65 11.46 6.60 -6.94
CA ALA A 65 12.22 7.83 -6.98
C ALA A 65 11.94 8.71 -5.77
N VAL A 66 12.92 9.56 -5.44
CA VAL A 66 12.79 10.64 -4.47
C VAL A 66 13.26 11.92 -5.14
N VAL A 67 12.39 12.92 -5.17
CA VAL A 67 12.70 14.27 -5.64
C VAL A 67 12.56 15.23 -4.47
N VAL A 68 13.56 16.07 -4.23
CA VAL A 68 13.51 17.15 -3.23
C VAL A 68 13.39 18.47 -3.95
N VAL A 69 12.32 19.19 -3.63
CA VAL A 69 11.96 20.47 -4.23
C VAL A 69 11.94 21.53 -3.14
N ARG A 70 12.60 22.67 -3.38
CA ARG A 70 12.58 23.83 -2.48
C ARG A 70 11.21 24.53 -2.53
N PRO A 71 10.90 25.38 -1.53
CA PRO A 71 9.66 26.16 -1.53
C PRO A 71 9.47 27.08 -2.74
N ASP A 72 10.55 27.46 -3.43
CA ASP A 72 10.53 28.25 -4.66
C ASP A 72 10.26 27.41 -5.94
N GLY A 73 10.07 26.09 -5.80
CA GLY A 73 9.85 25.16 -6.89
C GLY A 73 11.12 24.58 -7.51
N THR A 74 12.30 24.97 -7.04
CA THR A 74 13.58 24.47 -7.56
C THR A 74 13.84 23.05 -7.09
N GLU A 75 14.08 22.13 -8.02
CA GLU A 75 14.60 20.81 -7.70
C GLU A 75 16.07 20.90 -7.26
N VAL A 76 16.38 20.34 -6.09
CA VAL A 76 17.74 20.37 -5.51
C VAL A 76 18.39 19.00 -5.44
N PHE A 77 17.59 17.95 -5.52
CA PHE A 77 18.06 16.58 -5.48
C PHE A 77 17.05 15.66 -6.13
N ARG A 78 17.55 14.65 -6.84
CA ARG A 78 16.77 13.55 -7.41
C ARG A 78 17.55 12.27 -7.30
N GLN A 79 16.88 11.23 -6.81
CA GLN A 79 17.32 9.84 -6.91
C GLN A 79 16.23 9.06 -7.64
N VAL A 80 16.65 8.27 -8.63
CA VAL A 80 15.79 7.34 -9.37
C VAL A 80 16.41 5.96 -9.20
N GLY A 81 15.63 5.02 -8.69
CA GLY A 81 16.05 3.64 -8.48
C GLY A 81 16.14 2.88 -9.78
N GLY A 82 17.15 2.01 -9.88
CA GLY A 82 17.29 1.06 -10.99
C GLY A 82 16.26 -0.08 -10.95
N ASP A 83 15.76 -0.42 -9.77
CA ASP A 83 14.74 -1.45 -9.58
C ASP A 83 13.81 -1.14 -8.38
N PHE A 84 12.88 -2.04 -8.08
CA PHE A 84 11.88 -1.86 -7.01
C PHE A 84 12.46 -1.74 -5.59
N ALA A 85 13.67 -2.26 -5.36
CA ALA A 85 14.39 -2.29 -4.10
C ALA A 85 15.43 -1.19 -3.98
N ASP A 86 15.94 -0.67 -5.10
CA ASP A 86 16.88 0.46 -5.13
C ASP A 86 16.17 1.77 -4.74
N ARG A 87 16.28 2.12 -3.45
CA ARG A 87 15.62 3.27 -2.84
C ARG A 87 16.57 4.02 -1.96
N LEU A 88 16.51 5.35 -2.03
CA LEU A 88 17.14 6.22 -1.05
C LEU A 88 16.70 5.86 0.37
N THR A 89 17.66 5.73 1.29
CA THR A 89 17.34 5.48 2.70
C THR A 89 16.80 6.74 3.37
N GLU A 90 16.10 6.58 4.50
CA GLU A 90 15.60 7.73 5.27
C GLU A 90 16.74 8.58 5.84
N GLU A 91 17.85 7.96 6.26
CA GLU A 91 19.02 8.68 6.78
C GLU A 91 19.68 9.52 5.70
N GLU A 92 19.92 8.95 4.52
CA GLU A 92 20.48 9.72 3.39
C GLU A 92 19.57 10.89 3.00
N LEU A 93 18.24 10.70 3.00
CA LEU A 93 17.32 11.82 2.75
C LEU A 93 17.46 12.91 3.83
N ILE A 94 17.52 12.53 5.11
CA ILE A 94 17.62 13.48 6.22
C ILE A 94 18.93 14.28 6.12
N ASP A 95 20.05 13.63 5.84
CA ASP A 95 21.35 14.29 5.66
C ASP A 95 21.27 15.33 4.53
N ARG A 96 20.66 14.97 3.39
CA ARG A 96 20.43 15.90 2.27
C ARG A 96 19.54 17.08 2.64
N LEU A 97 18.51 16.86 3.45
CA LEU A 97 17.64 17.95 3.90
C LEU A 97 18.38 18.90 4.85
N GLN A 98 19.25 18.38 5.72
CA GLN A 98 20.06 19.18 6.62
C GLN A 98 21.06 20.07 5.88
N GLU A 99 21.62 19.60 4.75
CA GLU A 99 22.48 20.41 3.87
C GLU A 99 21.77 21.67 3.36
N LEU A 100 20.44 21.66 3.24
CA LEU A 100 19.65 22.81 2.79
C LEU A 100 19.49 23.89 3.87
N SER A 101 19.78 23.57 5.14
CA SER A 101 19.71 24.49 6.28
C SER A 101 18.36 25.24 6.39
N LEU A 102 17.26 24.56 6.06
CA LEU A 102 15.92 25.10 6.15
C LEU A 102 15.40 25.01 7.59
N PRO A 103 14.54 25.95 8.04
CA PRO A 103 13.91 25.85 9.34
C PRO A 103 13.01 24.61 9.42
N ALA A 104 12.91 24.02 10.62
CA ALA A 104 11.97 22.95 10.90
C ALA A 104 10.55 23.33 10.46
N THR A 105 9.80 22.34 10.00
CA THR A 105 8.43 22.51 9.50
C THR A 105 7.47 21.57 10.21
N ALA A 106 6.19 21.74 9.94
CA ALA A 106 5.14 20.86 10.40
C ALA A 106 4.34 20.35 9.19
N GLN A 107 3.81 19.15 9.33
CA GLN A 107 2.91 18.57 8.35
C GLN A 107 1.75 17.95 9.09
N GLU A 108 0.54 18.47 8.85
CA GLU A 108 -0.66 17.85 9.37
C GLU A 108 -0.82 16.46 8.76
N PRO A 109 -1.17 15.44 9.57
CA PRO A 109 -1.52 14.13 9.05
C PRO A 109 -2.63 14.26 8.00
N PRO A 110 -2.55 13.49 6.90
CA PRO A 110 -3.60 13.51 5.90
C PRO A 110 -4.93 13.06 6.53
N ARG A 111 -6.03 13.71 6.15
CA ARG A 111 -7.36 13.17 6.40
C ARG A 111 -7.60 12.07 5.36
N PRO A 112 -7.79 10.80 5.76
CA PRO A 112 -8.12 9.76 4.80
C PRO A 112 -9.39 10.16 4.04
N GLY A 113 -9.35 10.06 2.71
CA GLY A 113 -10.54 10.22 1.87
C GLY A 113 -11.47 8.99 1.97
N ASP A 114 -12.49 8.97 1.12
CA ASP A 114 -13.38 7.82 1.02
C ASP A 114 -12.63 6.60 0.48
N SER A 115 -12.47 5.60 1.34
CA SER A 115 -11.80 4.35 0.98
C SER A 115 -12.77 3.38 0.34
N ALA A 116 -12.40 2.81 -0.81
CA ALA A 116 -13.19 1.81 -1.50
C ALA A 116 -12.38 0.53 -1.78
N PRO A 117 -12.98 -0.67 -1.64
CA PRO A 117 -12.34 -1.91 -2.04
C PRO A 117 -12.11 -1.92 -3.56
N GLY A 118 -10.92 -2.35 -3.98
CA GLY A 118 -10.60 -2.46 -5.41
C GLY A 118 -11.43 -3.52 -6.15
N PRO A 119 -11.44 -3.52 -7.49
CA PRO A 119 -12.32 -4.38 -8.30
C PRO A 119 -12.06 -5.89 -8.12
N LYS A 120 -10.88 -6.27 -7.63
CA LYS A 120 -10.50 -7.66 -7.32
C LYS A 120 -10.67 -8.04 -5.85
N ALA A 121 -11.12 -7.10 -5.01
CA ALA A 121 -11.30 -7.37 -3.58
C ALA A 121 -12.46 -8.35 -3.38
N VAL A 122 -12.19 -9.45 -2.69
CA VAL A 122 -13.24 -10.38 -2.28
C VAL A 122 -14.05 -9.73 -1.18
N GLN A 123 -15.35 -9.53 -1.43
CA GLN A 123 -16.22 -8.92 -0.44
C GLN A 123 -16.41 -9.90 0.73
N LEU A 124 -16.37 -9.38 1.97
CA LEU A 124 -16.57 -10.20 3.17
C LEU A 124 -17.85 -11.04 3.11
N ALA A 125 -18.93 -10.48 2.55
CA ALA A 125 -20.20 -11.15 2.35
C ALA A 125 -20.14 -12.37 1.40
N THR A 126 -19.12 -12.46 0.55
CA THR A 126 -18.94 -13.59 -0.40
C THR A 126 -18.12 -14.75 0.18
N LEU A 127 -17.38 -14.52 1.28
CA LEU A 127 -16.55 -15.55 1.90
C LEU A 127 -17.31 -16.80 2.35
N PRO A 128 -18.54 -16.73 2.91
CA PRO A 128 -19.29 -17.94 3.27
C PRO A 128 -19.53 -18.87 2.06
N ALA A 129 -19.91 -18.33 0.90
CA ALA A 129 -20.12 -19.11 -0.31
C ALA A 129 -18.80 -19.74 -0.81
N TYR A 130 -17.70 -18.97 -0.77
CA TYR A 130 -16.37 -19.45 -1.15
C TYR A 130 -15.91 -20.62 -0.27
N TYR A 131 -15.97 -20.48 1.05
CA TYR A 131 -15.56 -21.55 1.97
C TYR A 131 -16.45 -22.79 1.88
N ARG A 132 -17.75 -22.64 1.62
CA ARG A 132 -18.64 -23.79 1.35
C ARG A 132 -18.25 -24.53 0.07
N GLY A 133 -17.95 -23.80 -1.01
CA GLY A 133 -17.45 -24.38 -2.26
C GLY A 133 -16.10 -25.10 -2.08
N ALA A 134 -15.14 -24.46 -1.39
CA ALA A 134 -13.85 -25.06 -1.08
C ALA A 134 -14.00 -26.34 -0.22
N LYS A 135 -14.88 -26.31 0.79
CA LYS A 135 -15.21 -27.49 1.62
C LYS A 135 -15.77 -28.65 0.78
N PHE A 136 -16.64 -28.36 -0.19
CA PHE A 136 -17.16 -29.37 -1.11
C PHE A 136 -16.04 -29.99 -1.95
N ALA A 137 -15.17 -29.18 -2.55
CA ALA A 137 -14.05 -29.65 -3.36
C ALA A 137 -13.09 -30.53 -2.54
N VAL A 138 -12.74 -30.11 -1.33
CA VAL A 138 -11.84 -30.87 -0.44
C VAL A 138 -12.48 -32.20 -0.01
N THR A 139 -13.80 -32.22 0.25
CA THR A 139 -14.53 -33.45 0.54
C THR A 139 -14.48 -34.42 -0.65
N ALA A 140 -14.62 -33.89 -1.86
CA ALA A 140 -14.52 -34.67 -3.10
C ALA A 140 -13.11 -35.27 -3.29
N VAL A 141 -12.06 -34.51 -3.01
CA VAL A 141 -10.66 -34.99 -3.08
C VAL A 141 -10.39 -36.06 -2.02
N LYS A 142 -10.80 -35.82 -0.77
CA LYS A 142 -10.63 -36.78 0.35
C LYS A 142 -11.15 -38.18 0.01
N GLY A 143 -12.31 -38.25 -0.66
CA GLY A 143 -12.94 -39.51 -1.02
C GLY A 143 -12.30 -40.25 -2.21
N ARG A 144 -11.37 -39.61 -2.93
CA ARG A 144 -10.83 -40.13 -4.21
C ARG A 144 -9.31 -40.28 -4.24
N VAL A 145 -8.59 -39.56 -3.36
CA VAL A 145 -7.13 -39.54 -3.32
C VAL A 145 -6.68 -39.97 -1.91
N PRO A 146 -6.31 -41.26 -1.71
CA PRO A 146 -5.93 -41.80 -0.41
C PRO A 146 -4.81 -41.00 0.28
N GLU A 147 -3.80 -40.59 -0.47
CA GLU A 147 -2.63 -39.83 0.00
C GLU A 147 -3.02 -38.46 0.55
N ALA A 148 -4.17 -37.92 0.16
CA ALA A 148 -4.65 -36.62 0.57
C ALA A 148 -5.60 -36.67 1.78
N GLN A 149 -5.97 -37.86 2.29
CA GLN A 149 -7.06 -37.99 3.27
C GLN A 149 -6.85 -37.19 4.55
N ASP A 150 -5.67 -37.30 5.17
CA ASP A 150 -5.36 -36.62 6.43
C ASP A 150 -5.25 -35.11 6.27
N THR A 151 -4.66 -34.67 5.15
CA THR A 151 -4.55 -33.24 4.81
C THR A 151 -5.93 -32.65 4.52
N ALA A 152 -6.77 -33.35 3.75
CA ALA A 152 -8.12 -32.94 3.46
C ALA A 152 -8.98 -32.88 4.73
N GLN A 153 -8.84 -33.84 5.65
CA GLN A 153 -9.57 -33.82 6.91
C GLN A 153 -9.21 -32.58 7.75
N ARG A 154 -7.93 -32.24 7.87
CA ARG A 154 -7.49 -31.02 8.59
C ARG A 154 -8.06 -29.74 7.97
N LEU A 155 -8.01 -29.65 6.65
CA LEU A 155 -8.51 -28.49 5.92
C LEU A 155 -10.03 -28.32 6.06
N LEU A 156 -10.79 -29.42 6.12
CA LEU A 156 -12.23 -29.38 6.38
C LEU A 156 -12.58 -28.84 7.76
N GLU A 157 -11.81 -29.19 8.80
CA GLU A 157 -12.01 -28.64 10.14
C GLU A 157 -11.69 -27.15 10.20
N GLU A 158 -10.65 -26.71 9.49
CA GLU A 158 -10.31 -25.30 9.41
C GLU A 158 -11.39 -24.48 8.69
N TYR A 159 -11.94 -24.98 7.58
CA TYR A 159 -13.06 -24.32 6.91
C TYR A 159 -14.33 -24.22 7.78
N LYS A 160 -14.60 -25.22 8.65
CA LYS A 160 -15.71 -25.12 9.61
C LYS A 160 -15.46 -23.99 10.61
N ARG A 161 -14.23 -23.83 11.11
CA ARG A 161 -13.86 -22.76 12.03
C ARG A 161 -14.01 -21.39 11.40
N TYR A 162 -13.56 -21.22 10.16
CA TYR A 162 -13.74 -19.95 9.43
C TYR A 162 -15.20 -19.62 9.18
N LEU A 163 -16.02 -20.61 8.78
CA LEU A 163 -17.46 -20.39 8.62
C LEU A 163 -18.12 -19.96 9.95
N ALA A 164 -17.80 -20.64 11.05
CA ALA A 164 -18.32 -20.26 12.37
C ALA A 164 -17.88 -18.85 12.80
N ALA A 165 -16.63 -18.47 12.51
CA ALA A 165 -16.14 -17.12 12.80
C ALA A 165 -16.84 -16.04 11.96
N LEU A 166 -17.15 -16.34 10.69
CA LEU A 166 -17.88 -15.44 9.80
C LEU A 166 -19.34 -15.27 10.27
N ASP A 167 -20.01 -16.37 10.62
CA ASP A 167 -21.38 -16.34 11.14
C ASP A 167 -21.43 -15.49 12.43
N TRP A 168 -20.50 -15.73 13.37
CA TRP A 168 -20.38 -14.95 14.60
C TRP A 168 -20.11 -13.46 14.36
N HIS A 169 -19.32 -13.11 13.35
CA HIS A 169 -19.06 -11.71 13.00
C HIS A 169 -20.30 -11.02 12.42
N GLN A 170 -21.13 -11.74 11.68
CA GLN A 170 -22.38 -11.22 11.12
C GLN A 170 -23.44 -10.98 12.19
N GLU A 171 -23.53 -11.85 13.20
CA GLU A 171 -24.49 -11.71 14.31
C GLU A 171 -24.20 -10.52 15.24
N ARG A 172 -22.99 -9.93 15.17
CA ARG A 172 -22.52 -8.83 16.04
C ARG A 172 -22.51 -7.47 15.35
N ARG A 173 -22.94 -7.40 14.11
CA ARG A 173 -23.15 -6.15 13.35
C ARG A 173 -24.62 -5.77 13.37
#